data_AF-A0A9W8CNV1-F1
#
_entry.id   AF-A0A9W8CNV1-F1
#
_cell.length_a   1.000
_cell.length_b   1.000
_cell.length_c   1.000
_cell.angle_alpha   90.00
_cell.angle_beta   90.00
_cell.angle_gamma   90.00
#
_symmetry.space_group_name_H-M   'P 1'
#
loop_
_entity.id
_entity.type
_entity.pdbx_description
1 polymer ?
#
loop_
_entity_poly.entity_id
_entity_poly.type
_entity_poly.pdbx_seq_one_letter_code
_entity_poly.pdbx_strand_id
1 'polypeptide(L)'
;DGLGLTFQTNTFGHYLLIDRLTPLLASTGGARVIWTGSAASHLDFSPTDYQHIHGDKPYESSKYIVDQIVVPLDARLQKQGVRCYVTEPGNVCSGFLAGLGLPVIQLLIVAAFYLLRIVAGMPRFTITADHAATACVFVGLADDKALDPRIKYHSYVTRTGTPYVARHPLTARESAAAFLIDKLDSLVDRFTGCSRAKDISSGAARLISRC
;
A
#
# COMPACT_ATOMS: atom_id res chain seq x y z
N ASP A 1 -3.70 17.16 -13.99
CA ASP A 1 -4.76 16.64 -13.09
C ASP A 1 -5.08 17.52 -11.89
N GLY A 2 -4.15 18.37 -11.41
CA GLY A 2 -4.45 19.32 -10.32
C GLY A 2 -4.60 18.66 -8.94
N LEU A 3 -4.08 17.44 -8.78
CA LEU A 3 -4.02 16.72 -7.51
C LEU A 3 -2.62 16.87 -6.90
N GLY A 4 -2.50 16.66 -5.59
CA GLY A 4 -1.21 16.62 -4.91
C GLY A 4 -0.31 15.54 -5.54
N LEU A 5 0.92 15.90 -5.93
CA LEU A 5 1.81 15.05 -6.73
C LEU A 5 2.04 13.66 -6.09
N THR A 6 2.40 13.63 -4.81
CA THR A 6 2.69 12.38 -4.10
C THR A 6 1.43 11.55 -3.86
N PHE A 7 0.32 12.20 -3.50
CA PHE A 7 -0.99 11.54 -3.38
C PHE A 7 -1.43 10.92 -4.71
N GLN A 8 -1.30 11.66 -5.81
CA GLN A 8 -1.64 11.19 -7.14
C GLN A 8 -0.77 9.98 -7.54
N THR A 9 0.54 10.08 -7.32
CA THR A 9 1.51 9.06 -7.71
C THR A 9 1.37 7.79 -6.88
N ASN A 10 1.29 7.92 -5.55
CA ASN A 10 1.37 6.79 -4.63
C ASN A 10 0.00 6.20 -4.26
N THR A 11 -1.09 6.92 -4.49
CA THR A 11 -2.42 6.52 -4.03
C THR A 11 -3.46 6.58 -5.14
N PHE A 12 -3.86 7.77 -5.60
CA PHE A 12 -5.02 7.90 -6.48
C PHE A 12 -4.81 7.28 -7.86
N GLY A 13 -3.63 7.46 -8.46
CA GLY A 13 -3.30 6.85 -9.75
C GLY A 13 -3.40 5.32 -9.70
N HIS A 14 -2.89 4.70 -8.63
CA HIS A 14 -3.03 3.26 -8.40
C HIS A 14 -4.48 2.85 -8.14
N TYR A 15 -5.23 3.64 -7.37
CA TYR A 15 -6.64 3.37 -7.10
C TYR A 15 -7.48 3.39 -8.39
N LEU A 16 -7.28 4.38 -9.24
CA LEU A 16 -7.90 4.47 -10.56
C LEU A 16 -7.46 3.32 -11.48
N LEU A 17 -6.17 2.94 -11.45
CA LEU A 17 -5.67 1.80 -12.22
C LEU A 17 -6.36 0.50 -11.79
N ILE A 18 -6.48 0.25 -10.49
CA ILE A 18 -7.17 -0.91 -9.95
C ILE A 18 -8.63 -0.90 -10.39
N ASP A 19 -9.33 0.22 -10.25
CA ASP A 19 -10.72 0.38 -10.69
C ASP A 19 -10.90 -0.04 -12.16
N ARG A 20 -10.04 0.46 -13.06
CA ARG A 20 -10.11 0.17 -14.50
C ARG A 20 -9.71 -1.25 -14.86
N LEU A 21 -8.74 -1.83 -14.15
CA LEU A 21 -8.28 -3.19 -14.41
C LEU A 21 -9.11 -4.27 -13.72
N THR A 22 -10.00 -3.90 -12.79
CA THR A 22 -10.77 -4.86 -11.99
C THR A 22 -11.53 -5.90 -12.84
N PRO A 23 -12.22 -5.55 -13.95
CA PRO A 23 -12.87 -6.55 -14.80
C PRO A 23 -11.90 -7.57 -15.42
N LEU A 24 -10.68 -7.12 -15.78
CA LEU A 24 -9.64 -7.99 -16.34
C LEU A 24 -8.98 -8.84 -15.26
N LEU A 25 -8.77 -8.30 -14.06
CA LEU A 25 -8.26 -9.07 -12.93
C LEU A 25 -9.25 -10.18 -12.53
N ALA A 26 -10.53 -9.86 -12.47
CA ALA A 26 -11.59 -10.80 -12.14
C ALA A 26 -11.65 -12.00 -13.11
N SER A 27 -11.36 -11.79 -14.40
CA SER A 27 -11.40 -12.86 -15.40
C SER A 27 -10.26 -13.87 -15.29
N THR A 28 -9.18 -13.55 -14.57
CA THR A 28 -8.04 -14.46 -14.39
C THR A 28 -8.31 -15.62 -13.43
N GLY A 29 -9.29 -15.49 -12.53
CA GLY A 29 -9.60 -16.51 -11.53
C GLY A 29 -8.52 -16.66 -10.46
N GLY A 30 -8.44 -15.70 -9.53
CA GLY A 30 -7.46 -15.70 -8.42
C GLY A 30 -6.51 -14.50 -8.41
N ALA A 31 -6.82 -13.42 -9.14
CA ALA A 31 -6.01 -12.20 -9.11
C ALA A 31 -5.91 -11.59 -7.71
N ARG A 32 -4.76 -10.98 -7.45
CA ARG A 32 -4.49 -10.21 -6.24
C ARG A 32 -3.90 -8.85 -6.58
N VAL A 33 -4.32 -7.84 -5.83
CA VAL A 33 -3.69 -6.52 -5.79
C VAL A 33 -2.84 -6.46 -4.53
N ILE A 34 -1.55 -6.17 -4.68
CA ILE A 34 -0.62 -6.05 -3.55
C ILE A 34 -0.10 -4.62 -3.50
N TRP A 35 -0.55 -3.87 -2.50
CA TRP A 35 -0.07 -2.52 -2.24
C TRP A 35 1.28 -2.56 -1.50
N THR A 36 2.16 -1.61 -1.83
CA THR A 36 3.39 -1.37 -1.06
C THR A 36 3.15 -0.22 -0.08
N GLY A 37 3.01 -0.55 1.20
CA GLY A 37 2.85 0.38 2.32
C GLY A 37 4.17 0.96 2.83
N SER A 38 4.10 1.63 3.97
CA SER A 38 5.26 2.11 4.75
C SER A 38 4.96 2.07 6.26
N ALA A 39 5.98 1.86 7.09
CA ALA A 39 5.86 1.88 8.55
C ALA A 39 5.79 3.32 9.08
N ALA A 40 6.06 4.30 8.22
CA ALA A 40 5.87 5.71 8.49
C ALA A 40 4.42 6.17 8.28
N SER A 41 3.47 5.25 8.09
CA SER A 41 2.08 5.54 7.74
C SER A 41 1.30 6.31 8.81
N HIS A 42 1.82 6.63 9.99
CA HIS A 42 1.01 7.27 11.04
C HIS A 42 1.29 8.75 11.28
N LEU A 43 2.32 9.34 10.66
CA LEU A 43 2.96 10.50 11.27
C LEU A 43 2.22 11.85 11.10
N ASP A 44 1.48 12.13 10.03
CA ASP A 44 0.91 13.50 9.84
C ASP A 44 -0.34 13.56 8.92
N PHE A 45 -1.20 12.54 8.92
CA PHE A 45 -2.41 12.60 8.09
C PHE A 45 -3.43 13.64 8.61
N SER A 46 -3.83 14.56 7.73
CA SER A 46 -4.90 15.54 7.98
C SER A 46 -6.13 15.26 7.11
N PRO A 47 -7.33 15.05 7.69
CA PRO A 47 -8.55 14.90 6.90
C PRO A 47 -8.92 16.13 6.06
N THR A 48 -8.56 17.35 6.51
CA THR A 48 -8.86 18.60 5.79
C THR A 48 -7.91 18.86 4.62
N ASP A 49 -6.73 18.23 4.64
CA ASP A 49 -5.75 18.19 3.54
C ASP A 49 -5.36 16.73 3.26
N TYR A 50 -6.35 15.92 2.87
CA TYR A 50 -6.15 14.48 2.68
C TYR A 50 -5.17 14.14 1.56
N GLN A 51 -4.95 15.07 0.61
CA GLN A 51 -3.92 14.92 -0.43
C GLN A 51 -2.53 15.38 0.04
N HIS A 52 -2.45 15.99 1.22
CA HIS A 52 -1.24 16.49 1.86
C HIS A 52 -0.47 17.48 0.97
N ILE A 53 -1.20 18.44 0.39
CA ILE A 53 -0.66 19.47 -0.51
C ILE A 53 0.14 20.52 0.28
N HIS A 54 -0.27 20.80 1.52
CA HIS A 54 0.28 21.88 2.33
C HIS A 54 1.20 21.39 3.46
N GLY A 55 1.26 20.08 3.72
CA GLY A 55 2.14 19.49 4.72
C GLY A 55 3.52 19.10 4.19
N ASP A 56 4.45 18.81 5.10
CA ASP A 56 5.85 18.47 4.81
C ASP A 56 6.13 16.96 4.72
N LYS A 57 5.12 16.11 4.97
CA LYS A 57 5.21 14.64 4.91
C LYS A 57 4.20 13.98 3.96
N PRO A 58 4.18 14.39 2.68
CA PRO A 58 3.22 13.88 1.71
C PRO A 58 3.42 12.38 1.40
N TYR A 59 4.64 11.86 1.54
CA TYR A 59 4.92 10.43 1.37
C TYR A 59 4.23 9.60 2.46
N GLU A 60 4.45 9.96 3.72
CA GLU A 60 3.87 9.31 4.90
C GLU A 60 2.35 9.35 4.85
N SER A 61 1.77 10.51 4.50
CA SER A 61 0.33 10.64 4.31
C SER A 61 -0.21 9.72 3.21
N SER A 62 0.48 9.60 2.08
CA SER A 62 0.07 8.67 1.01
C SER A 62 0.08 7.21 1.46
N LYS A 63 1.02 6.83 2.33
CA LYS A 63 1.14 5.47 2.89
C LYS A 63 0.15 5.22 4.02
N TYR A 64 -0.22 6.25 4.78
CA TYR A 64 -1.37 6.20 5.69
C TYR A 64 -2.64 5.82 4.93
N ILE A 65 -2.92 6.51 3.81
CA ILE A 65 -4.14 6.28 3.05
C ILE A 65 -4.22 4.84 2.58
N VAL A 66 -3.13 4.27 2.06
CA VAL A 66 -3.06 2.85 1.69
C VAL A 66 -3.47 1.94 2.85
N ASP A 67 -2.90 2.14 4.03
CA ASP A 67 -3.23 1.33 5.22
C ASP A 67 -4.72 1.47 5.62
N GLN A 68 -5.35 2.62 5.37
CA GLN A 68 -6.78 2.82 5.65
C GLN A 68 -7.71 2.17 4.62
N ILE A 69 -7.34 2.18 3.33
CA ILE A 69 -8.27 1.78 2.25
C ILE A 69 -8.18 0.31 1.86
N VAL A 70 -7.09 -0.40 2.19
CA VAL A 70 -6.87 -1.78 1.71
C VAL A 70 -7.97 -2.74 2.15
N VAL A 71 -8.43 -2.66 3.41
CA VAL A 71 -9.48 -3.54 3.94
C VAL A 71 -10.84 -3.32 3.26
N PRO A 72 -11.41 -2.10 3.20
CA PRO A 72 -12.67 -1.90 2.47
C PRO A 72 -12.52 -2.13 0.97
N LEU A 73 -11.34 -1.88 0.39
CA LEU A 73 -11.08 -2.17 -1.01
C LEU A 73 -11.05 -3.68 -1.29
N ASP A 74 -10.44 -4.49 -0.42
CA ASP A 74 -10.51 -5.96 -0.49
C ASP A 74 -11.94 -6.44 -0.42
N ALA A 75 -12.74 -5.96 0.55
CA ALA A 75 -14.14 -6.34 0.69
C ALA A 75 -14.98 -6.03 -0.56
N ARG A 76 -14.62 -4.95 -1.29
CA ARG A 76 -15.25 -4.60 -2.57
C ARG A 76 -14.79 -5.51 -3.71
N LEU A 77 -13.49 -5.69 -3.87
CA LEU A 77 -12.88 -6.48 -4.94
C LEU A 77 -13.17 -7.97 -4.81
N GLN A 78 -13.30 -8.48 -3.58
CA GLN A 78 -13.60 -9.88 -3.31
C GLN A 78 -14.95 -10.30 -3.89
N LYS A 79 -15.92 -9.38 -4.00
CA LYS A 79 -17.21 -9.63 -4.67
C LYS A 79 -17.05 -9.99 -6.15
N GLN A 80 -15.91 -9.64 -6.74
CA GLN A 80 -15.53 -9.95 -8.13
C GLN A 80 -14.41 -11.01 -8.20
N GLY A 81 -14.09 -11.68 -7.08
CA GLY A 81 -13.06 -12.71 -7.03
C GLY A 81 -11.62 -12.20 -7.03
N VAL A 82 -11.40 -10.91 -6.73
CA VAL A 82 -10.07 -10.30 -6.64
C VAL A 82 -9.75 -9.99 -5.18
N ARG A 83 -8.56 -10.36 -4.69
CA ARG A 83 -8.11 -10.03 -3.33
C ARG A 83 -7.22 -8.81 -3.30
N CYS A 84 -7.17 -8.11 -2.17
CA CYS A 84 -6.32 -6.94 -1.98
C CYS A 84 -5.56 -7.04 -0.64
N TYR A 85 -4.25 -6.86 -0.70
CA TYR A 85 -3.34 -6.97 0.44
C TYR A 85 -2.34 -5.81 0.46
N VAL A 86 -1.63 -5.66 1.57
CA VAL A 86 -0.56 -4.67 1.71
C VAL A 86 0.70 -5.28 2.32
N THR A 87 1.84 -4.87 1.78
CA THR A 87 3.17 -5.31 2.19
C THR A 87 4.03 -4.12 2.60
N GLU A 88 5.03 -4.37 3.44
CA GLU A 88 5.97 -3.38 3.96
C GLU A 88 7.40 -3.83 3.62
N PRO A 89 8.16 -3.08 2.80
CA PRO A 89 9.47 -3.52 2.31
C PRO A 89 10.61 -3.38 3.34
N GLY A 90 10.34 -2.77 4.50
CA GLY A 90 11.38 -2.39 5.45
C GLY A 90 12.24 -1.23 4.91
N ASN A 91 13.43 -1.07 5.48
CA ASN A 91 14.38 -0.01 5.15
C ASN A 91 15.36 -0.50 4.08
N VAL A 92 15.06 -0.15 2.82
CA VAL A 92 15.86 -0.49 1.63
C VAL A 92 16.81 0.67 1.31
N CYS A 93 18.07 0.38 1.00
CA CYS A 93 19.06 1.41 0.68
C CYS A 93 19.13 1.79 -0.81
N SER A 94 18.61 0.94 -1.71
CA SER A 94 18.95 1.00 -3.15
C SER A 94 18.29 2.13 -3.95
N GLY A 95 17.25 2.81 -3.45
CA GLY A 95 16.50 3.82 -4.20
C GLY A 95 16.61 5.24 -3.66
N PHE A 96 16.26 5.44 -2.39
CA PHE A 96 16.16 6.78 -1.79
C PHE A 96 17.51 7.48 -1.61
N LEU A 97 18.55 6.72 -1.25
CA LEU A 97 19.88 7.26 -1.00
C LEU A 97 20.65 7.54 -2.29
N ALA A 98 20.31 6.86 -3.40
CA ALA A 98 20.95 7.01 -4.70
C ALA A 98 20.88 8.47 -5.22
N GLY A 99 19.76 9.16 -4.95
CA GLY A 99 19.53 10.54 -5.36
C GLY A 99 20.38 11.60 -4.66
N LEU A 100 21.06 11.25 -3.55
CA LEU A 100 21.92 12.21 -2.83
C LEU A 100 23.25 12.49 -3.55
N GLY A 101 23.66 11.67 -4.53
CA GLY A 101 24.89 11.87 -5.29
C GLY A 101 26.20 11.80 -4.47
N LEU A 102 26.12 11.37 -3.21
CA LEU A 102 27.24 11.36 -2.26
C LEU A 102 27.57 9.91 -1.84
N PRO A 103 28.44 9.20 -2.57
CA PRO A 103 28.66 7.76 -2.38
C PRO A 103 29.21 7.40 -0.99
N VAL A 104 30.00 8.29 -0.38
CA VAL A 104 30.52 8.10 0.98
C VAL A 104 29.39 8.11 2.01
N ILE A 105 28.43 9.03 1.89
CA ILE A 105 27.29 9.11 2.80
C ILE A 105 26.40 7.87 2.64
N GLN A 106 26.19 7.40 1.41
CA GLN A 106 25.46 6.16 1.14
C GLN A 106 26.13 4.96 1.83
N LEU A 107 27.46 4.83 1.71
CA LEU A 107 28.22 3.78 2.37
C LEU A 107 28.06 3.85 3.90
N LEU A 108 28.14 5.04 4.49
CA LEU A 108 27.98 5.23 5.93
C LEU A 108 26.57 4.86 6.41
N ILE A 109 25.52 5.21 5.67
CA ILE A 109 24.14 4.84 6.02
C ILE A 109 23.93 3.33 5.92
N VAL A 110 24.44 2.70 4.85
CA VAL A 110 24.41 1.24 4.70
C VAL A 110 25.14 0.55 5.85
N ALA A 111 26.35 1.03 6.20
CA ALA A 111 27.11 0.51 7.33
C ALA A 111 26.36 0.68 8.66
N ALA A 112 25.71 1.83 8.88
CA ALA A 112 24.88 2.07 10.05
C ALA A 112 23.68 1.13 10.12
N PHE A 113 23.00 0.85 9.00
CA PHE A 113 21.90 -0.11 8.96
C PHE A 113 22.37 -1.53 9.26
N TYR A 114 23.53 -1.96 8.72
CA TYR A 114 24.13 -3.24 9.09
C TYR A 114 24.48 -3.31 10.57
N LEU A 115 25.07 -2.24 11.14
CA LEU A 115 25.40 -2.16 12.56
C LEU A 115 24.14 -2.29 13.43
N LEU A 116 23.11 -1.50 13.15
CA LEU A 116 21.83 -1.54 13.88
C LEU A 116 21.15 -2.91 13.75
N ARG A 117 21.21 -3.54 12.58
CA ARG A 117 20.69 -4.90 12.37
C ARG A 117 21.45 -5.94 13.20
N ILE A 118 22.78 -5.91 13.16
CA ILE A 118 23.62 -6.93 13.80
C ILE A 118 23.69 -6.75 15.31
N VAL A 119 23.77 -5.52 15.81
CA VAL A 119 23.97 -5.20 17.25
C VAL A 119 22.64 -5.06 17.99
N ALA A 120 21.72 -4.23 17.48
CA ALA A 120 20.43 -4.00 18.13
C ALA A 120 19.37 -5.02 17.72
N GLY A 121 19.63 -5.84 16.70
CA GLY A 121 18.68 -6.86 16.25
C GLY A 121 17.44 -6.32 15.56
N MET A 122 17.51 -5.11 15.00
CA MET A 122 16.39 -4.47 14.34
C MET A 122 16.08 -5.17 12.99
N PRO A 123 14.95 -5.88 12.87
CA PRO A 123 14.72 -6.77 11.74
C PRO A 123 14.26 -6.04 10.46
N ARG A 124 13.91 -4.76 10.57
CA ARG A 124 13.40 -3.95 9.46
C ARG A 124 14.44 -3.49 8.45
N PHE A 125 15.74 -3.61 8.79
CA PHE A 125 16.82 -3.22 7.89
C PHE A 125 17.08 -4.32 6.85
N THR A 126 16.22 -4.33 5.83
CA THR A 126 16.33 -5.24 4.67
C THR A 126 17.57 -4.92 3.83
N ILE A 127 17.90 -3.62 3.72
CA ILE A 127 19.09 -3.04 3.05
C ILE A 127 19.07 -3.25 1.53
N THR A 128 18.84 -4.48 1.08
CA THR A 128 18.83 -4.89 -0.31
C THR A 128 17.40 -5.08 -0.83
N ALA A 129 17.22 -4.93 -2.15
CA ALA A 129 15.90 -4.98 -2.78
C ALA A 129 15.29 -6.40 -2.78
N ASP A 130 16.12 -7.43 -2.86
CA ASP A 130 15.70 -8.84 -2.80
C ASP A 130 15.09 -9.18 -1.42
N HIS A 131 15.75 -8.78 -0.33
CA HIS A 131 15.19 -8.94 1.02
C HIS A 131 13.91 -8.12 1.20
N ALA A 132 13.87 -6.91 0.64
CA ALA A 132 12.68 -6.05 0.68
C ALA A 132 11.48 -6.65 -0.06
N ALA A 133 11.71 -7.45 -1.09
CA ALA A 133 10.66 -8.11 -1.86
C ALA A 133 10.03 -9.33 -1.17
N THR A 134 10.63 -9.85 -0.08
CA THR A 134 10.21 -11.08 0.62
C THR A 134 8.70 -11.14 0.89
N ALA A 135 8.13 -10.11 1.52
CA ALA A 135 6.70 -10.08 1.82
C ALA A 135 5.82 -10.00 0.56
N CYS A 136 6.25 -9.26 -0.46
CA CYS A 136 5.54 -9.19 -1.74
C CYS A 136 5.50 -10.55 -2.44
N VAL A 137 6.64 -11.24 -2.51
CA VAL A 137 6.74 -12.59 -3.06
C VAL A 137 5.89 -13.58 -2.27
N PHE A 138 5.95 -13.52 -0.93
CA PHE A 138 5.13 -14.36 -0.07
C PHE A 138 3.63 -14.15 -0.32
N VAL A 139 3.15 -12.91 -0.31
CA VAL A 139 1.73 -12.59 -0.55
C VAL A 139 1.32 -12.95 -2.00
N GLY A 140 2.22 -12.82 -2.97
CA GLY A 140 1.97 -13.20 -4.35
C GLY A 140 1.82 -14.71 -4.56
N LEU A 141 2.49 -15.54 -3.76
CA LEU A 141 2.56 -17.00 -3.96
C LEU A 141 1.80 -17.83 -2.92
N ALA A 142 1.51 -17.28 -1.73
CA ALA A 142 0.82 -18.01 -0.67
C ALA A 142 -0.61 -18.42 -1.06
N ASP A 143 -1.16 -19.44 -0.42
CA ASP A 143 -2.59 -19.79 -0.52
C ASP A 143 -3.44 -18.69 0.14
N ASP A 144 -4.62 -18.40 -0.42
CA ASP A 144 -5.54 -17.40 0.13
C ASP A 144 -5.90 -17.67 1.61
N LYS A 145 -5.95 -18.94 2.04
CA LYS A 145 -6.23 -19.34 3.43
C LYS A 145 -5.13 -18.92 4.40
N ALA A 146 -3.91 -18.68 3.92
CA ALA A 146 -2.79 -18.21 4.72
C ALA A 146 -2.72 -16.67 4.80
N LEU A 147 -3.60 -15.99 4.08
CA LEU A 147 -3.61 -14.53 3.94
C LEU A 147 -4.85 -13.90 4.58
N ASP A 148 -4.66 -12.75 5.23
CA ASP A 148 -5.73 -11.95 5.83
C ASP A 148 -5.55 -10.49 5.38
N PRO A 149 -6.54 -9.87 4.73
CA PRO A 149 -6.46 -8.48 4.28
C PRO A 149 -6.31 -7.47 5.42
N ARG A 150 -6.59 -7.87 6.67
CA ARG A 150 -6.42 -7.06 7.89
C ARG A 150 -4.98 -7.09 8.41
N ILE A 151 -4.11 -7.87 7.78
CA ILE A 151 -2.69 -8.00 8.13
C ILE A 151 -1.85 -7.26 7.10
N LYS A 152 -0.93 -6.45 7.60
CA LYS A 152 0.21 -5.93 6.85
C LYS A 152 1.37 -6.92 6.95
N TYR A 153 1.91 -7.31 5.80
CA TYR A 153 3.01 -8.27 5.72
C TYR A 153 4.35 -7.56 5.58
N HIS A 154 5.24 -7.74 6.53
CA HIS A 154 6.52 -7.03 6.59
C HIS A 154 7.67 -7.91 6.14
N SER A 155 8.46 -7.39 5.20
CA SER A 155 9.76 -7.94 4.84
C SER A 155 10.75 -7.62 5.96
N TYR A 156 11.13 -8.63 6.72
CA TYR A 156 12.11 -8.54 7.78
C TYR A 156 13.30 -9.44 7.50
N VAL A 157 14.40 -9.15 8.19
CA VAL A 157 15.65 -9.89 8.09
C VAL A 157 16.19 -10.12 9.49
N THR A 158 16.58 -11.36 9.77
CA THR A 158 17.22 -11.72 11.05
C THR A 158 18.56 -10.99 11.21
N ARG A 159 19.13 -11.03 12.43
CA ARG A 159 20.45 -10.45 12.73
C ARG A 159 21.54 -10.90 11.75
N THR A 160 21.48 -12.17 11.34
CA THR A 160 22.46 -12.82 10.47
C THR A 160 22.15 -12.69 8.98
N GLY A 161 21.06 -12.03 8.59
CA GLY A 161 20.74 -11.78 7.18
C GLY A 161 19.72 -12.72 6.54
N THR A 162 19.08 -13.62 7.30
CA THR A 162 18.01 -14.48 6.73
C THR A 162 16.69 -13.72 6.64
N PRO A 163 16.07 -13.59 5.45
CA PRO A 163 14.79 -12.90 5.28
C PRO A 163 13.60 -13.74 5.80
N TYR A 164 12.57 -13.08 6.30
CA TYR A 164 11.31 -13.67 6.73
C TYR A 164 10.16 -12.68 6.68
N VAL A 165 8.93 -13.18 6.77
CA VAL A 165 7.72 -12.35 6.76
C VAL A 165 7.14 -12.23 8.16
N ALA A 166 7.07 -11.00 8.66
CA ALA A 166 6.32 -10.68 9.87
C ALA A 166 4.89 -10.24 9.52
N ARG A 167 3.95 -10.51 10.43
CA ARG A 167 2.53 -10.18 10.28
C ARG A 167 2.14 -9.19 11.36
N HIS A 168 1.64 -8.02 10.96
CA HIS A 168 1.19 -6.99 11.87
C HIS A 168 -0.25 -6.58 11.51
N PRO A 169 -1.19 -6.52 12.47
CA PRO A 169 -2.52 -5.99 12.21
C PRO A 169 -2.48 -4.57 11.65
N LEU A 170 -3.33 -4.28 10.67
CA LEU A 170 -3.52 -2.93 10.17
C LEU A 170 -4.26 -2.10 11.21
N THR A 171 -3.73 -0.91 11.50
CA THR A 171 -4.39 0.10 12.33
C THR A 171 -5.27 0.99 11.44
N ALA A 172 -6.29 0.39 10.82
CA ALA A 172 -7.28 1.12 10.03
C ALA A 172 -8.41 1.63 10.93
N ARG A 173 -8.74 2.91 10.81
CA ARG A 173 -9.89 3.53 11.47
C ARG A 173 -11.07 3.53 10.52
N GLU A 174 -12.18 2.93 10.91
CA GLU A 174 -13.37 2.78 10.06
C GLU A 174 -13.86 4.12 9.48
N SER A 175 -13.92 5.17 10.30
CA SER A 175 -14.32 6.51 9.87
C SER A 175 -13.35 7.14 8.86
N ALA A 176 -12.03 6.95 9.05
CA ALA A 176 -11.03 7.45 8.12
C ALA A 176 -11.06 6.66 6.80
N ALA A 177 -11.22 5.34 6.87
CA ALA A 177 -11.33 4.46 5.72
C ALA A 177 -12.56 4.82 4.87
N ALA A 178 -13.73 4.99 5.48
CA ALA A 178 -14.95 5.39 4.78
C ALA A 178 -14.81 6.76 4.11
N PHE A 179 -14.26 7.74 4.83
CA PHE A 179 -13.97 9.07 4.29
C PHE A 179 -13.04 9.01 3.07
N LEU A 180 -11.93 8.26 3.17
CA LEU A 180 -10.95 8.15 2.10
C LEU A 180 -11.49 7.41 0.87
N ILE A 181 -12.28 6.34 1.06
CA ILE A 181 -12.95 5.64 -0.03
C ILE A 181 -13.91 6.58 -0.78
N ASP A 182 -14.75 7.35 -0.07
CA ASP A 182 -15.68 8.31 -0.70
C ASP A 182 -14.93 9.39 -1.50
N LYS A 183 -13.80 9.91 -0.98
CA LYS A 183 -12.95 10.85 -1.71
C LYS A 183 -12.34 10.24 -2.97
N LEU A 184 -11.80 9.02 -2.87
CA LEU A 184 -11.18 8.34 -4.00
C LEU A 184 -12.21 7.97 -5.08
N ASP A 185 -13.38 7.46 -4.69
CA ASP A 185 -14.48 7.18 -5.63
C ASP A 185 -14.96 8.45 -6.32
N SER A 186 -15.16 9.56 -5.59
CA SER A 186 -15.53 10.85 -6.17
C SER A 186 -14.51 11.34 -7.20
N LEU A 187 -13.22 11.10 -6.97
CA LEU A 187 -12.18 11.44 -7.93
C LEU A 187 -12.24 10.53 -9.16
N VAL A 188 -12.46 9.23 -9.00
CA VAL A 188 -12.62 8.34 -10.16
C VAL A 188 -13.81 8.79 -11.02
N ASP A 189 -14.95 9.10 -10.39
CA ASP A 189 -16.14 9.56 -11.10
C ASP A 189 -15.85 10.85 -11.87
N ARG A 190 -15.13 11.80 -11.25
CA ARG A 190 -14.66 13.03 -11.91
C ARG A 190 -13.78 12.76 -13.13
N PHE A 191 -12.81 11.86 -13.03
CA PHE A 191 -11.83 11.61 -14.10
C PHE A 191 -12.34 10.68 -15.19
N THR A 192 -13.46 10.00 -14.97
CA THR A 192 -13.96 8.98 -15.88
C THR A 192 -15.36 9.27 -16.41
N GLY A 193 -16.04 10.28 -15.86
CA GLY A 193 -17.40 10.67 -16.26
C GLY A 193 -18.47 9.64 -15.89
N CYS A 194 -18.10 8.55 -15.19
CA CYS A 194 -18.99 7.49 -14.77
C CYS A 194 -19.41 7.75 -13.32
N SER A 195 -20.67 8.07 -13.07
CA SER A 195 -21.20 8.22 -11.70
C SER A 195 -21.51 6.84 -11.12
N ARG A 196 -20.89 6.46 -10.00
CA ARG A 196 -21.24 5.20 -9.32
C ARG A 196 -22.57 5.35 -8.59
N ALA A 197 -23.50 4.43 -8.81
CA ALA A 197 -24.64 4.29 -7.91
C ALA A 197 -24.13 3.92 -6.51
N LYS A 198 -24.39 4.79 -5.52
CA LYS A 198 -24.09 4.49 -4.12
C LYS A 198 -25.07 3.42 -3.64
N ASP A 199 -24.63 2.16 -3.62
CA ASP A 199 -25.43 1.03 -3.12
C ASP A 199 -25.73 1.21 -1.64
N ILE A 200 -26.92 1.71 -1.34
CA ILE A 200 -27.55 1.60 -0.02
C ILE A 200 -28.63 0.55 -0.18
N SER A 201 -28.41 -0.62 0.42
CA SER A 201 -29.31 -1.78 0.56
C SER A 201 -29.21 -2.94 -0.46
N SER A 202 -28.98 -4.13 0.14
CA SER A 202 -29.40 -5.48 -0.24
C SER A 202 -29.06 -6.07 -1.63
N GLY A 203 -28.25 -7.11 -1.59
CA GLY A 203 -28.57 -8.40 -2.24
C GLY A 203 -28.64 -8.41 -3.76
N ALA A 204 -27.50 -8.72 -4.38
CA ALA A 204 -27.37 -9.14 -5.77
C ALA A 204 -27.76 -8.09 -6.84
N ALA A 205 -26.76 -7.35 -7.31
CA ALA A 205 -26.78 -6.78 -8.65
C ALA A 205 -25.35 -6.73 -9.20
N ARG A 206 -25.18 -7.16 -10.46
CA ARG A 206 -23.93 -6.98 -11.20
C ARG A 206 -23.62 -5.49 -11.25
N LEU A 207 -22.44 -5.09 -10.75
CA LEU A 207 -21.79 -3.87 -11.22
C LEU A 207 -21.39 -4.09 -12.69
N ILE A 208 -22.34 -3.90 -13.59
CA ILE A 208 -22.02 -3.47 -14.94
C ILE A 208 -21.90 -1.96 -14.83
N SER A 209 -20.67 -1.51 -14.62
CA SER A 209 -20.26 -0.19 -15.09
C SER A 209 -20.81 -0.04 -16.50
N ARG A 210 -21.78 0.86 -16.72
CA ARG A 210 -22.12 1.31 -18.08
C ARG A 210 -21.09 2.37 -18.48
N CYS A 211 -19.86 1.88 -18.58
CA CYS A 211 -18.67 2.40 -19.22
C CYS A 211 -17.86 1.10 -19.47
#